data_AF-A0A7C1XLJ5-F1
#
_entry.id   AF-A0A7C1XLJ5-F1
#
_cell.length_a   1.000
_cell.length_b   1.000
_cell.length_c   1.000
_cell.angle_alpha   90.00
_cell.angle_beta   90.00
_cell.angle_gamma   90.00
#
_symmetry.space_group_name_H-M   'P 1'
#
loop_
_entity.id
_entity.type
_entity.pdbx_description
1 polymer ?
#
loop_
_entity_poly.entity_id
_entity_poly.type
_entity_poly.pdbx_seq_one_letter_code
_entity_poly.pdbx_strand_id
1 'polypeptide(L)' 'MMMSVYQGGRHMSGLFWLTTAQLKRIESHFPLSHGIPRVDDLRVVSGIIHVIRNGLHWR' A
#
# COMPACT_ATOMS: atom_id res chain seq x y z
N MET A 1 -1.88 4.98 -23.28
CA MET A 1 -3.14 4.23 -23.08
C MET A 1 -2.94 3.30 -21.87
N MET A 2 -3.10 3.82 -20.65
CA MET A 2 -2.77 3.10 -19.40
C MET A 2 -3.82 3.45 -18.35
N MET A 3 -5.08 3.15 -18.67
CA MET A 3 -6.24 3.45 -17.80
C MET A 3 -7.24 2.28 -17.82
N SER A 4 -6.78 1.03 -17.66
CA SER A 4 -7.70 -0.11 -17.62
C SER A 4 -7.33 -1.17 -16.58
N VAL A 5 -7.13 -0.74 -15.33
CA VAL A 5 -7.16 -1.70 -14.19
C VAL A 5 -7.80 -1.14 -12.91
N TYR A 6 -8.37 0.07 -12.93
CA TYR A 6 -9.07 0.62 -11.76
C TYR A 6 -10.58 0.32 -11.82
N GLN A 7 -10.96 -0.94 -12.08
CA GLN A 7 -12.32 -1.38 -11.81
C GLN A 7 -12.44 -1.67 -10.32
N GLY A 8 -13.37 -0.99 -9.65
CA GLY A 8 -13.69 -1.23 -8.25
C GLY A 8 -14.07 -2.68 -8.00
N GLY A 9 -13.50 -3.30 -6.97
CA GLY A 9 -13.81 -4.69 -6.64
C GLY A 9 -13.07 -5.18 -5.41
N ARG A 10 -13.84 -5.40 -4.34
CA ARG A 10 -13.58 -6.31 -3.21
C ARG A 10 -12.15 -6.31 -2.65
N HIS A 11 -12.02 -5.63 -1.52
CA HIS A 11 -11.01 -5.88 -0.48
C HIS A 11 -10.73 -7.40 -0.36
N MET A 12 -9.61 -7.87 -0.92
CA MET A 12 -9.05 -9.17 -0.58
C MET A 12 -8.61 -9.08 0.88
N SER A 13 -9.56 -9.42 1.75
CA SER A 13 -9.60 -9.17 3.18
C SER A 13 -8.61 -10.02 3.99
N GLY A 14 -7.35 -10.06 3.57
CA GLY A 14 -6.32 -10.85 4.26
C GLY A 14 -4.88 -10.33 4.17
N LEU A 15 -4.51 -9.51 3.18
CA LEU A 15 -3.08 -9.17 2.96
C LEU A 15 -2.77 -7.67 2.97
N PHE A 16 -3.72 -6.82 2.59
CA PHE A 16 -3.46 -5.38 2.47
C PHE A 16 -4.48 -4.57 3.25
N TRP A 17 -4.00 -3.93 4.32
CA TRP A 17 -4.81 -3.05 5.20
C TRP A 17 -5.14 -1.70 4.54
N LEU A 18 -4.56 -1.40 3.39
CA LEU A 18 -4.77 -0.17 2.62
C LEU A 18 -5.34 -0.47 1.24
N THR A 19 -6.32 0.34 0.86
CA THR A 19 -6.76 0.45 -0.53
C THR A 19 -5.75 1.28 -1.35
N THR A 20 -5.70 1.07 -2.66
CA THR A 20 -4.89 1.87 -3.59
C THR A 20 -5.24 3.36 -3.53
N ALA A 21 -6.49 3.71 -3.29
CA ALA A 21 -6.94 5.10 -3.12
C ALA A 21 -6.37 5.74 -1.85
N GLN A 22 -6.31 4.99 -0.74
CA GLN A 22 -5.67 5.46 0.50
C GLN A 22 -4.16 5.57 0.34
N LEU A 23 -3.52 4.62 -0.33
CA LEU A 23 -2.08 4.68 -0.63
C LEU A 23 -1.75 5.94 -1.45
N LYS A 24 -2.53 6.24 -2.49
CA LYS A 24 -2.36 7.42 -3.35
C LYS A 24 -2.45 8.73 -2.57
N ARG A 25 -3.23 8.78 -1.48
CA ARG A 25 -3.30 9.95 -0.60
C ARG A 25 -2.00 10.15 0.19
N ILE A 26 -1.35 9.06 0.58
CA ILE A 26 -0.10 9.07 1.36
C ILE A 26 1.11 9.23 0.45
N GLU A 27 1.00 8.85 -0.82
CA GLU A 27 2.08 8.89 -1.82
C GLU A 27 2.77 10.26 -1.92
N SER A 28 2.03 11.35 -1.73
CA SER A 28 2.59 12.72 -1.72
C SER A 28 3.64 12.98 -0.63
N HIS A 29 3.64 12.19 0.45
CA HIS A 29 4.60 12.30 1.54
C HIS A 29 5.85 11.46 1.32
N PHE A 30 5.89 10.65 0.27
CA PHE A 30 7.05 9.84 -0.01
C PHE A 30 8.19 10.69 -0.59
N PRO A 31 9.44 10.37 -0.24
CA PRO A 31 10.60 10.99 -0.88
C PRO A 31 10.57 10.69 -2.39
N LEU A 32 11.31 11.43 -3.21
CA LEU A 32 11.45 11.10 -4.63
C LEU A 32 12.18 9.75 -4.79
N SER A 33 11.70 8.90 -5.70
CA SER A 33 12.41 7.67 -6.07
C SER A 33 13.68 8.01 -6.83
N HIS A 34 14.83 7.53 -6.35
CA HIS A 34 16.14 7.79 -6.96
C HIS A 34 16.41 6.88 -8.19
N GLY A 35 15.41 6.69 -9.05
CA GLY A 35 15.48 5.81 -10.22
C GLY A 35 15.13 4.33 -9.96
N ILE A 36 14.84 3.93 -8.72
CA ILE A 36 14.35 2.59 -8.39
C ILE A 36 12.81 2.60 -8.34
N PRO A 37 12.13 1.80 -9.18
CA PRO A 37 10.67 1.74 -9.18
C PRO A 37 10.14 1.14 -7.88
N ARG A 38 9.13 1.79 -7.30
CA ARG A 38 8.50 1.34 -6.06
C ARG A 38 7.40 0.34 -6.35
N VAL A 39 7.79 -0.92 -6.48
CA VAL A 39 6.86 -2.00 -6.77
C VAL A 39 6.10 -2.44 -5.51
N ASP A 40 6.67 -2.23 -4.32
CA ASP A 40 6.21 -2.86 -3.08
C ASP A 40 5.63 -1.91 -2.01
N ASP A 41 5.41 -0.62 -2.31
CA ASP A 41 4.99 0.38 -1.29
C ASP A 41 3.70 -0.03 -0.57
N LEU A 42 2.71 -0.57 -1.29
CA LEU A 42 1.46 -1.04 -0.70
C LEU A 42 1.72 -2.15 0.33
N ARG A 43 2.69 -3.03 0.06
CA ARG A 43 3.08 -4.15 0.95
C ARG A 43 3.87 -3.66 2.16
N VAL A 44 4.83 -2.77 1.93
CA VAL A 44 5.65 -2.19 3.00
C VAL A 44 4.77 -1.41 3.97
N VAL A 45 3.91 -0.50 3.46
CA VAL A 45 3.03 0.31 4.31
C VAL A 45 1.97 -0.55 5.00
N SER A 46 1.42 -1.56 4.31
CA SER A 46 0.52 -2.53 4.95
C SER A 46 1.21 -3.29 6.09
N GLY A 47 2.47 -3.68 5.93
CA GLY A 47 3.28 -4.30 6.97
C GLY A 47 3.51 -3.39 8.17
N ILE A 48 3.87 -2.12 7.93
CA ILE A 48 4.04 -1.11 8.99
C ILE A 48 2.72 -0.94 9.78
N ILE A 49 1.59 -0.82 9.10
CA ILE A 49 0.27 -0.69 9.74
C ILE A 49 -0.06 -1.95 10.56
N HIS A 50 0.23 -3.14 10.03
CA HIS A 50 0.00 -4.40 10.74
C HIS A 50 0.76 -4.44 12.07
N VAL A 51 2.04 -4.08 12.04
CA VAL A 51 2.92 -4.03 13.21
C VAL A 51 2.44 -3.00 14.23
N ILE A 52 2.03 -1.80 13.79
CA ILE A 52 1.48 -0.76 14.67
C ILE A 52 0.15 -1.20 15.30
N ARG A 53 -0.75 -1.84 14.54
CA ARG A 53 -2.05 -2.30 15.04
C ARG A 53 -1.96 -3.50 15.98
N ASN A 54 -1.00 -4.37 15.77
CA ASN A 54 -0.83 -5.60 16.56
C ASN A 54 0.19 -5.46 17.70
N GLY A 55 0.67 -4.24 17.98
CA GLY A 55 1.59 -3.99 19.09
C GLY A 55 2.96 -4.63 18.90
N LEU A 56 3.51 -4.57 17.67
CA LEU A 56 4.78 -5.20 17.28
C LEU A 56 4.76 -6.74 17.24
N HIS A 57 3.59 -7.38 17.40
CA HIS A 57 3.48 -8.82 17.24
C HIS A 57 3.45 -9.21 15.76
N TRP A 58 4.48 -9.96 15.37
CA TRP A 58 4.53 -10.70 14.11
C TRP A 58 3.94 -12.09 14.35
N ARG A 59 3.08 -12.56 13.44
CA ARG A 59 2.49 -13.90 13.50
C ARG A 59 2.88 -14.70 12.26
#